data_AF-A0AAW4VJM1-F1
#
_entry.id   AF-A0AAW4VJM1-F1
#
_cell.length_a   1.000
_cell.length_b   1.000
_cell.length_c   1.000
_cell.angle_alpha   90.00
_cell.angle_beta   90.00
_cell.angle_gamma   90.00
#
_symmetry.space_group_name_H-M   'P 1'
#
loop_
_entity.id
_entity.type
_entity.pdbx_description
1 polymer ?
#
loop_
_entity_poly.entity_id
_entity_poly.type
_entity_poly.pdbx_seq_one_letter_code
_entity_poly.pdbx_strand_id
1 'polypeptide(L)'
;MGCHRIGLGMNSVVKEAIEMFENEEIGLNACKKIIMACKNGVYWCDGYESDVIAGMDDYCGNCLRKFSSEELIEVDRNKYFVVRNYICKSCYDHLVCDYVLNSRLLERKIMEKMA
;
A
#
# COMPACT_ATOMS: atom_id res chain seq x y z
N MET A 1 -2.52 -20.49 14.52
CA MET A 1 -3.15 -21.25 13.42
C MET A 1 -4.15 -20.29 12.78
N GLY A 2 -3.85 -19.78 11.59
CA GLY A 2 -4.68 -18.78 10.91
C GLY A 2 -5.93 -19.41 10.28
N CYS A 3 -6.97 -18.62 10.10
CA CYS A 3 -8.12 -18.95 9.29
C CYS A 3 -7.74 -18.82 7.80
N HIS A 4 -6.93 -19.75 7.29
CA HIS A 4 -6.41 -19.68 5.92
C HIS A 4 -7.50 -19.52 4.84
N ARG A 5 -8.75 -19.95 5.12
CA ARG A 5 -9.88 -19.77 4.19
C ARG A 5 -10.30 -18.31 4.02
N ILE A 6 -10.28 -17.49 5.09
CA ILE A 6 -10.60 -16.06 4.94
C ILE A 6 -9.49 -15.33 4.19
N GLY A 7 -8.23 -15.70 4.46
CA GLY A 7 -7.06 -15.22 3.72
C GLY A 7 -7.20 -15.46 2.22
N LEU A 8 -7.48 -16.71 1.82
CA LEU A 8 -7.73 -17.08 0.43
C LEU A 8 -8.93 -16.34 -0.19
N GLY A 9 -10.04 -16.22 0.55
CA GLY A 9 -11.23 -15.52 0.07
C GLY A 9 -10.97 -14.05 -0.19
N MET A 10 -10.30 -13.36 0.74
CA MET A 10 -9.94 -11.94 0.60
C MET A 10 -8.86 -11.72 -0.45
N ASN A 11 -7.93 -12.66 -0.61
CA ASN A 11 -6.96 -12.62 -1.72
C ASN A 11 -7.65 -12.70 -3.09
N SER A 12 -8.74 -13.48 -3.21
CA SER A 12 -9.55 -13.50 -4.44
C SER A 12 -10.15 -12.14 -4.77
N VAL A 13 -10.64 -11.41 -3.76
CA VAL A 13 -11.17 -10.04 -3.95
C VAL A 13 -10.06 -9.07 -4.34
N VAL A 14 -8.87 -9.20 -3.76
CA VAL A 14 -7.70 -8.38 -4.12
C VAL A 14 -7.29 -8.59 -5.56
N LYS A 15 -7.28 -9.84 -6.05
CA LYS A 15 -6.98 -10.14 -7.45
C LYS A 15 -7.95 -9.46 -8.41
N GLU A 16 -9.25 -9.56 -8.12
CA GLU A 16 -10.29 -8.88 -8.91
C GLU A 16 -10.08 -7.36 -8.91
N ALA A 17 -9.83 -6.76 -7.75
CA ALA A 17 -9.60 -5.33 -7.64
C ALA A 17 -8.35 -4.85 -8.41
N ILE A 18 -7.31 -5.69 -8.49
CA ILE A 18 -6.13 -5.40 -9.30
C ILE A 18 -6.44 -5.51 -10.78
N GLU A 19 -7.19 -6.53 -11.22
CA GLU A 19 -7.62 -6.68 -12.62
C GLU A 19 -8.49 -5.49 -13.06
N MET A 20 -9.47 -5.09 -12.25
CA MET A 20 -10.27 -3.88 -12.48
C MET A 20 -9.41 -2.61 -12.56
N PHE A 21 -8.33 -2.53 -11.77
CA PHE A 21 -7.40 -1.40 -11.82
C PHE A 21 -6.54 -1.44 -13.10
N GLU A 22 -6.03 -2.60 -13.49
CA GLU A 22 -5.26 -2.80 -14.72
C GLU A 22 -6.10 -2.50 -15.97
N ASN A 23 -7.40 -2.80 -15.93
CA ASN A 23 -8.38 -2.49 -16.98
C ASN A 23 -8.92 -1.04 -16.93
N GLU A 24 -8.40 -0.19 -16.04
CA GLU A 24 -8.83 1.20 -15.84
C GLU A 24 -10.31 1.38 -15.42
N GLU A 25 -10.96 0.32 -14.94
CA GLU A 25 -12.35 0.35 -14.44
C GLU A 25 -12.46 1.06 -13.09
N ILE A 26 -11.40 0.98 -12.26
CA ILE A 26 -11.29 1.68 -10.99
C ILE A 26 -9.97 2.45 -10.88
N GLY A 27 -10.01 3.60 -10.21
CA GLY A 27 -8.80 4.39 -9.94
C GLY A 27 -7.92 3.80 -8.84
N LEU A 28 -6.62 4.17 -8.85
CA LEU A 28 -5.61 3.73 -7.87
C LEU A 28 -6.08 3.84 -6.41
N ASN A 29 -6.66 4.98 -6.02
CA ASN A 29 -7.11 5.21 -4.65
C ASN A 29 -8.27 4.30 -4.25
N ALA A 30 -9.17 3.96 -5.18
CA ALA A 30 -10.26 3.03 -4.92
C ALA A 30 -9.71 1.61 -4.71
N CYS A 31 -8.82 1.16 -5.59
CA CYS A 31 -8.18 -0.14 -5.47
C CYS A 31 -7.40 -0.28 -4.15
N LYS A 32 -6.58 0.72 -3.78
CA LYS A 32 -5.85 0.71 -2.49
C LYS A 32 -6.79 0.60 -1.28
N LYS A 33 -7.94 1.28 -1.29
CA LYS A 33 -8.94 1.20 -0.21
C LYS A 33 -9.54 -0.20 -0.12
N ILE A 34 -9.86 -0.83 -1.24
CA ILE A 34 -10.37 -2.21 -1.27
C ILE A 34 -9.34 -3.17 -0.68
N ILE A 35 -8.08 -3.09 -1.13
CA ILE A 35 -7.00 -3.95 -0.62
C ILE A 35 -6.80 -3.76 0.88
N MET A 36 -6.79 -2.52 1.37
CA MET A 36 -6.68 -2.25 2.81
C MET A 36 -7.88 -2.77 3.60
N ALA A 37 -9.10 -2.69 3.06
CA ALA A 37 -10.28 -3.25 3.69
C ALA A 37 -10.19 -4.79 3.79
N CYS A 38 -9.71 -5.46 2.74
CA CYS A 38 -9.45 -6.91 2.76
C CYS A 38 -8.42 -7.28 3.84
N LYS A 39 -7.30 -6.54 3.94
CA LYS A 39 -6.28 -6.75 4.98
C LYS A 39 -6.86 -6.61 6.38
N ASN A 40 -7.63 -5.55 6.63
CA ASN A 40 -8.29 -5.32 7.91
C ASN A 40 -9.29 -6.43 8.25
N GLY A 41 -10.04 -6.92 7.24
CA GLY A 41 -11.00 -8.02 7.41
C GLY A 41 -10.33 -9.32 7.88
N VAL A 42 -9.18 -9.67 7.29
CA VAL A 42 -8.41 -10.85 7.75
C VAL A 42 -7.75 -10.59 9.10
N TYR A 43 -7.17 -9.41 9.31
CA TYR A 43 -6.58 -9.04 10.60
C TYR A 43 -7.60 -9.16 11.75
N TRP A 44 -8.85 -8.71 11.55
CA TRP A 44 -9.90 -8.87 12.55
C TRP A 44 -10.34 -10.33 12.77
N CYS A 45 -10.14 -11.20 11.79
CA CYS A 45 -10.50 -12.62 11.89
C CYS A 45 -9.47 -13.41 12.70
N ASP A 46 -8.17 -13.26 12.40
CA ASP A 46 -7.12 -14.09 13.01
C ASP A 46 -5.79 -13.37 13.28
N GLY A 47 -5.69 -12.08 12.95
CA GLY A 47 -4.48 -11.27 13.12
C GLY A 47 -3.44 -11.39 12.01
N TYR A 48 -3.65 -12.21 10.97
CA TYR A 48 -2.65 -12.50 9.92
C TYR A 48 -2.96 -11.81 8.58
N GLU A 49 -2.83 -10.49 8.52
CA GLU A 49 -3.10 -9.70 7.29
C GLU A 49 -2.21 -10.07 6.08
N SER A 50 -1.09 -10.76 6.28
CA SER A 50 -0.17 -11.18 5.22
C SER A 50 -0.84 -12.10 4.20
N ASP A 51 -1.83 -12.90 4.63
CA ASP A 51 -2.50 -13.89 3.77
C ASP A 51 -3.27 -13.22 2.62
N VAL A 52 -3.63 -11.94 2.76
CA VAL A 52 -4.38 -11.16 1.75
C VAL A 52 -3.50 -10.74 0.58
N ILE A 53 -2.22 -10.46 0.83
CA ILE A 53 -1.29 -9.88 -0.16
C ILE A 53 -0.33 -10.90 -0.78
N ALA A 54 -0.48 -12.19 -0.47
CA ALA A 54 0.36 -13.26 -1.02
C ALA A 54 0.32 -13.37 -2.56
N GLY A 55 -0.66 -12.74 -3.22
CA GLY A 55 -0.75 -12.67 -4.68
C GLY A 55 -0.20 -11.38 -5.29
N MET A 56 0.46 -10.53 -4.49
CA MET A 56 0.93 -9.20 -4.89
C MET A 56 2.46 -9.06 -4.83
N ASP A 57 3.20 -10.16 -4.84
CA ASP A 57 4.65 -10.14 -4.64
C ASP A 57 5.40 -9.37 -5.75
N ASP A 58 4.84 -9.38 -6.97
CA ASP A 58 5.32 -8.69 -8.16
C ASP A 58 4.70 -7.29 -8.36
N TYR A 59 3.89 -6.79 -7.43
CA TYR A 59 3.14 -5.52 -7.56
C TYR A 59 3.64 -4.41 -6.64
N CYS A 60 3.83 -3.18 -7.12
CA CYS A 60 4.26 -2.09 -6.25
C CYS A 60 3.20 -1.77 -5.18
N GLY A 61 3.58 -1.72 -3.91
CA GLY A 61 2.66 -1.40 -2.81
C GLY A 61 2.07 0.02 -2.81
N ASN A 62 2.57 0.90 -3.66
CA ASN A 62 2.03 2.25 -3.81
C ASN A 62 1.23 2.42 -5.10
N CYS A 63 1.82 2.13 -6.26
CA CYS A 63 1.20 2.39 -7.57
C CYS A 63 0.50 1.18 -8.20
N LEU A 64 0.57 0.00 -7.56
CA LEU A 64 -0.08 -1.23 -8.01
C LEU A 64 0.30 -1.69 -9.44
N ARG A 65 1.43 -1.23 -9.97
CA ARG A 65 1.98 -1.75 -11.23
C ARG A 65 2.87 -2.96 -10.97
N LYS A 66 2.77 -3.97 -11.83
CA LYS A 66 3.72 -5.09 -11.90
C LYS A 66 5.13 -4.59 -12.22
N PHE A 67 6.15 -5.28 -11.71
CA PHE A 67 7.55 -5.04 -12.04
C PHE A 67 8.31 -6.37 -12.20
N SER A 68 9.35 -6.36 -13.03
CA SER A 68 10.33 -7.43 -13.10
C SER A 68 11.39 -7.22 -12.03
N SER A 69 11.23 -7.86 -10.87
CA SER A 69 12.21 -8.21 -9.79
C SER A 69 13.37 -7.28 -9.37
N GLU A 70 13.67 -6.15 -10.01
CA GLU A 70 15.00 -5.53 -9.99
C GLU A 70 15.11 -4.22 -9.18
N GLU A 71 14.34 -4.03 -8.11
CA GLU A 71 14.66 -3.15 -6.96
C GLU A 71 13.35 -2.79 -6.24
N LEU A 72 12.93 -3.68 -5.35
CA LEU A 72 11.92 -3.34 -4.35
C LEU A 72 12.60 -2.64 -3.20
N ILE A 73 12.10 -1.45 -2.88
CA ILE A 73 12.51 -0.72 -1.68
C ILE A 73 11.49 -1.03 -0.60
N GLU A 74 11.96 -1.56 0.52
CA GLU A 74 11.12 -1.74 1.71
C GLU A 74 10.92 -0.39 2.40
N VAL A 75 9.66 -0.06 2.70
CA VAL A 75 9.26 1.15 3.40
C VAL A 75 8.39 0.84 4.61
N ASP A 76 8.47 1.72 5.61
CA ASP A 76 7.61 1.67 6.79
C ASP A 76 6.19 2.13 6.42
N ARG A 77 5.23 1.21 6.51
CA ARG A 77 3.80 1.47 6.25
C ARG A 77 3.17 2.50 7.20
N ASN A 78 3.78 2.75 8.37
CA ASN A 78 3.29 3.77 9.29
C ASN A 78 3.64 5.19 8.80
N LYS A 79 4.62 5.32 7.90
CA LYS A 79 5.05 6.61 7.33
C LYS A 79 4.34 6.93 6.02
N TYR A 80 3.98 5.90 5.24
CA TYR A 80 3.43 6.07 3.89
C TYR A 80 2.17 5.25 3.71
N PHE A 81 1.16 5.82 3.05
CA PHE A 81 -0.05 5.08 2.69
C PHE A 81 0.24 4.10 1.55
N VAL A 82 0.64 2.86 1.89
CA VAL A 82 0.99 1.79 0.95
C VAL A 82 0.33 0.47 1.38
N VAL A 83 -0.06 -0.37 0.43
CA VAL A 83 -0.78 -1.63 0.71
C VAL A 83 0.15 -2.78 1.12
N ARG A 84 1.41 -2.73 0.67
CA ARG A 84 2.54 -3.59 1.12
C ARG A 84 3.80 -2.74 1.33
N ASN A 85 4.74 -3.25 2.10
CA ASN A 85 5.98 -2.55 2.46
C ASN A 85 6.91 -2.34 1.26
N TYR A 86 6.77 -3.12 0.21
CA TYR A 86 7.68 -3.07 -0.93
C TYR A 86 7.10 -2.23 -2.06
N ILE A 87 7.86 -1.23 -2.48
CA ILE A 87 7.47 -0.30 -3.54
C ILE A 87 8.59 -0.17 -4.58
N CYS A 88 8.23 0.28 -5.78
CA CYS A 88 9.23 0.59 -6.81
C CYS A 88 9.99 1.88 -6.49
N LYS A 89 11.21 2.00 -7.04
CA LYS A 89 12.09 3.16 -6.88
C LYS A 89 11.42 4.50 -7.20
N SER A 90 10.68 4.58 -8.32
CA SER A 90 9.94 5.80 -8.67
C SER A 90 8.93 6.22 -7.58
N CYS A 91 8.21 5.27 -6.98
CA CYS A 91 7.30 5.58 -5.87
C CYS A 91 8.06 6.03 -4.62
N TYR A 92 9.20 5.40 -4.32
CA TYR A 92 10.03 5.78 -3.19
C TYR A 92 10.55 7.21 -3.34
N ASP A 93 11.11 7.55 -4.50
CA ASP A 93 11.66 8.88 -4.77
C ASP A 93 10.58 9.97 -4.63
N HIS A 94 9.36 9.70 -5.11
CA HIS A 94 8.21 10.59 -4.92
C HIS A 94 7.81 10.73 -3.45
N LEU A 95 7.68 9.62 -2.72
CA LEU A 95 7.26 9.63 -1.31
C LEU A 95 8.28 10.32 -0.39
N VAL A 96 9.58 10.12 -0.64
CA VAL A 96 10.64 10.78 0.11
C VAL A 96 10.65 12.28 -0.17
N CYS A 97 10.48 12.68 -1.44
CA CYS A 97 10.37 14.09 -1.80
C CYS A 97 9.19 14.76 -1.06
N ASP A 98 8.02 14.15 -1.12
CA ASP A 98 6.81 14.64 -0.43
C ASP A 98 7.01 14.72 1.08
N TYR A 99 7.65 13.72 1.69
CA TYR A 99 7.94 13.72 3.12
C TYR A 99 8.84 14.90 3.52
N VAL A 100 9.96 15.10 2.81
CA VAL A 100 10.90 16.20 3.09
C VAL A 100 10.24 17.56 2.92
N LEU A 101 9.44 17.73 1.85
CA LEU A 101 8.72 18.98 1.60
C LEU A 101 7.69 19.25 2.72
N ASN A 102 6.93 18.25 3.13
CA ASN A 102 5.94 18.38 4.18
C ASN A 102 6.56 18.69 5.55
N SER A 103 7.69 18.06 5.91
CA SER A 103 8.42 18.37 7.15
C SER A 103 8.88 19.82 7.19
N ARG A 104 9.47 20.34 6.10
CA ARG A 104 9.89 21.74 6.02
C ARG A 104 8.73 22.73 6.10
N LEU A 105 7.60 22.41 5.45
CA LEU A 105 6.39 23.23 5.54
C LEU A 105 5.83 23.27 6.96
N LEU A 106 5.88 22.14 7.68
CA LEU A 106 5.45 22.07 9.07
C LEU A 106 6.36 22.91 9.98
N GLU A 107 7.68 22.80 9.84
CA GLU A 107 8.66 23.60 10.59
C GLU A 107 8.41 25.10 10.40
N ARG A 108 8.21 25.55 9.16
CA ARG A 108 7.88 26.95 8.86
C ARG A 108 6.60 27.41 9.57
N LYS A 109 5.53 26.63 9.50
CA LYS A 109 4.26 26.94 10.17
C LYS A 109 4.38 27.00 11.69
N ILE A 110 5.27 26.18 12.29
CA ILE A 110 5.55 26.22 13.72
C ILE A 110 6.28 27.52 14.07
N MET A 111 7.33 27.88 13.32
CA MET A 111 8.07 29.13 13.54
C MET A 111 7.18 30.37 13.38
N GLU A 112 6.31 30.40 12.37
CA GLU A 112 5.35 31.49 12.12
C GLU A 112 4.32 31.66 13.25
N LYS A 113 4.01 30.59 14.00
CA LYS A 113 3.11 30.64 15.17
C LYS A 113 3.81 31.00 16.47
N MET A 114 5.14 30.94 16.50
CA MET A 114 5.97 31.26 17.67
C MET A 114 6.53 32.69 17.64
N ALA A 115 6.37 33.40 16.52
CA ALA A 115 6.69 34.81 16.33
C ALA A 115 5.47 35.70 16.65
#